data_AF-A0A8I2YIN4-F1
#
_entry.id   AF-A0A8I2YIN4-F1
#
_cell.length_a   1.000
_cell.length_b   1.000
_cell.length_c   1.000
_cell.angle_alpha   90.00
_cell.angle_beta   90.00
_cell.angle_gamma   90.00
#
_symmetry.space_group_name_H-M   'P 1'
#
loop_
_entity.id
_entity.type
_entity.pdbx_description
1 polymer ?
#
loop_
_entity_poly.entity_id
_entity_poly.type
_entity_poly.pdbx_seq_one_letter_code
_entity_poly.pdbx_strand_id
1 'polypeptide(L)'
;MLQRYRPYPPRNGPTPVELRFAARTTAPSSHLSVTIEDAEEGKEMLQAALVKWPQEVLQKAYEAKRADRDTVVHRVAQTASEIEAVERHRDFLSVVQRYEENLLAAEESVLDLLKNTLSPRTLGEVEDDSGYYRAVFSEELVALTIADTQLSHIREVAQSVN
;
A
#
# COMPACT_ATOMS: atom_id res chain seq x y z
N MET A 1 32.87 29.16 5.48
CA MET A 1 32.48 27.87 4.86
C MET A 1 31.02 27.62 5.20
N LEU A 2 30.11 27.76 4.23
CA LEU A 2 28.67 27.60 4.45
C LEU A 2 28.31 26.11 4.40
N GLN A 3 27.87 25.55 5.53
CA GLN A 3 27.28 24.22 5.59
C GLN A 3 26.06 24.18 4.66
N ARG A 4 26.07 23.27 3.69
CA ARG A 4 24.90 22.98 2.86
C ARG A 4 23.77 22.46 3.75
N TYR A 5 22.63 23.15 3.72
CA TYR A 5 21.38 22.70 4.33
C TYR A 5 21.01 21.32 3.76
N ARG A 6 20.98 20.30 4.63
CA ARG A 6 20.44 18.97 4.29
C ARG A 6 19.02 18.91 4.86
N PRO A 7 17.96 18.80 4.04
CA PRO A 7 16.58 18.80 4.53
C PRO A 7 16.26 17.58 5.41
N TYR A 8 17.09 16.53 5.38
CA TYR A 8 16.98 15.38 6.26
C TYR A 8 18.36 15.01 6.85
N PRO A 9 18.46 14.81 8.18
CA PRO A 9 19.70 14.34 8.80
C PRO A 9 20.02 12.91 8.34
N PRO A 10 21.31 12.50 8.32
CA PRO A 10 21.69 11.10 8.12
C PRO A 10 20.92 10.23 9.14
N ARG A 11 20.15 9.26 8.63
CA ARG A 11 19.23 8.47 9.45
C ARG A 11 20.01 7.44 10.27
N ASN A 12 19.85 7.51 11.60
CA ASN A 12 20.28 6.48 12.53
C ASN A 12 19.25 5.34 12.59
N GLY A 13 19.07 4.62 11.49
CA GLY A 13 18.31 3.37 11.45
C GLY A 13 17.09 3.34 10.52
N PRO A 14 16.49 2.15 10.38
CA PRO A 14 15.41 1.89 9.44
C PRO A 14 14.13 2.64 9.79
N THR A 15 13.46 3.11 8.75
CA THR A 15 12.18 3.79 8.76
C THR A 15 11.04 2.89 9.28
N PRO A 16 9.94 3.47 9.76
CA PRO A 16 8.74 2.70 10.10
C PRO A 16 8.23 1.80 8.96
N VAL A 17 8.51 2.18 7.70
CA VAL A 17 8.17 1.41 6.50
C VAL A 17 9.09 0.19 6.36
N GLU A 18 10.40 0.37 6.49
CA GLU A 18 11.39 -0.73 6.49
C GLU A 18 11.19 -1.68 7.68
N LEU A 19 10.81 -1.15 8.85
CA LEU A 19 10.46 -1.95 10.02
C LEU A 19 9.18 -2.76 9.80
N ARG A 20 8.16 -2.21 9.12
CA ARG A 20 6.94 -2.95 8.74
C ARG A 20 7.23 -4.02 7.69
N PHE A 21 8.11 -3.72 6.73
CA PHE A 21 8.56 -4.68 5.72
C PHE A 21 9.34 -5.83 6.37
N ALA A 22 10.29 -5.53 7.27
CA ALA A 22 11.02 -6.53 8.04
C ALA A 22 10.08 -7.36 8.93
N ALA A 23 9.12 -6.74 9.62
CA ALA A 23 8.14 -7.45 10.45
C ALA A 23 7.25 -8.41 9.63
N ARG A 24 6.88 -8.04 8.40
CA ARG A 24 6.10 -8.91 7.50
C ARG A 24 6.92 -10.03 6.87
N THR A 25 8.18 -9.77 6.52
CA THR A 25 9.07 -10.76 5.87
C THR A 25 9.71 -11.74 6.88
N THR A 26 9.82 -11.35 8.15
CA THR A 26 10.35 -12.21 9.24
C THR A 26 9.27 -13.00 9.98
N ALA A 27 7.99 -12.64 9.83
CA ALA A 27 6.91 -13.45 10.33
C ALA A 27 6.77 -14.69 9.42
N PRO A 28 6.98 -15.92 9.93
CA PRO A 28 6.69 -17.11 9.15
C PRO A 28 5.18 -17.14 8.95
N SER A 29 4.70 -16.70 7.79
CA SER A 29 3.35 -17.05 7.34
C SER A 29 3.39 -18.55 7.08
N SER A 30 3.07 -19.34 8.11
CA SER A 30 2.72 -20.75 7.93
C SER A 30 1.43 -20.80 7.11
N HIS A 31 1.57 -20.66 5.79
CA HIS A 31 0.53 -21.01 4.84
C HIS A 31 0.37 -22.54 4.88
N LEU A 32 -0.31 -23.02 5.92
CA LEU A 32 -1.22 -24.14 5.74
C LEU A 32 -2.21 -23.66 4.69
N SER A 33 -2.26 -24.37 3.56
CA SER A 33 -3.15 -24.05 2.45
C SER A 33 -4.59 -24.05 2.97
N VAL A 34 -5.14 -22.86 3.23
CA VAL A 34 -6.54 -22.67 3.60
C VAL A 34 -7.37 -23.19 2.42
N THR A 35 -8.15 -24.22 2.68
CA THR A 35 -9.05 -24.84 1.70
C THR A 35 -10.38 -24.08 1.64
N ILE A 36 -11.22 -24.39 0.63
CA ILE A 36 -12.59 -23.85 0.56
C ILE A 36 -13.41 -24.31 1.78
N GLU A 37 -13.18 -25.54 2.23
CA GLU A 37 -13.84 -26.13 3.40
C GLU A 37 -13.48 -25.36 4.68
N ASP A 38 -12.20 -24.99 4.87
CA ASP A 38 -11.77 -24.16 6.02
C ASP A 38 -12.44 -22.77 6.01
N ALA A 39 -12.66 -22.20 4.82
CA ALA A 39 -13.31 -20.89 4.67
C ALA A 39 -14.82 -20.97 4.97
N GLU A 40 -15.48 -22.05 4.56
CA GLU A 40 -16.90 -22.31 4.88
C GLU A 40 -17.09 -22.54 6.38
N GLU A 41 -16.26 -23.37 7.01
CA GLU A 41 -16.30 -23.62 8.45
C GLU A 41 -16.09 -22.31 9.24
N GLY A 42 -15.08 -21.52 8.87
CA GLY A 42 -14.81 -20.23 9.49
C GLY A 42 -15.98 -19.25 9.38
N LYS A 43 -16.69 -19.24 8.23
CA LYS A 43 -17.90 -18.44 8.03
C LYS A 43 -19.03 -18.88 8.96
N GLU A 44 -19.32 -20.18 9.02
CA GLU A 44 -20.38 -20.72 9.89
C GLU A 44 -20.11 -20.42 11.36
N MET A 45 -18.86 -20.61 11.81
CA MET A 45 -18.44 -20.26 13.18
C MET A 45 -18.64 -18.78 13.49
N LEU A 46 -18.25 -17.89 12.56
CA LEU A 46 -18.43 -16.45 12.72
C LEU A 46 -19.91 -16.08 12.81
N GLN A 47 -20.75 -16.60 11.91
CA GLN A 47 -22.19 -16.35 11.93
C GLN A 47 -22.83 -16.85 13.23
N ALA A 48 -22.50 -18.08 13.66
CA ALA A 48 -22.99 -18.65 14.92
C ALA A 48 -22.56 -17.84 16.15
N ALA A 49 -21.39 -17.21 16.11
CA ALA A 49 -20.93 -16.32 17.18
C ALA A 49 -21.70 -14.99 17.17
N LEU A 50 -21.88 -14.38 15.99
CA LEU A 50 -22.56 -13.09 15.84
C LEU A 50 -24.05 -13.15 16.20
N VAL A 51 -24.76 -14.23 15.87
CA VAL A 51 -26.20 -14.39 16.20
C VAL A 51 -26.47 -14.34 17.71
N LYS A 52 -25.47 -14.65 18.54
CA LYS A 52 -25.59 -14.61 20.01
C LYS A 52 -25.51 -13.18 20.58
N TRP A 53 -25.14 -12.20 19.78
CA TRP A 53 -24.93 -10.83 20.25
C TRP A 53 -26.21 -9.99 20.19
N PRO A 54 -26.43 -9.08 21.16
CA PRO A 54 -27.52 -8.12 21.08
C PRO A 54 -27.42 -7.24 19.83
N GLN A 55 -28.57 -6.83 19.27
CA GLN A 55 -28.62 -6.04 18.04
C GLN A 55 -27.83 -4.73 18.11
N GLU A 56 -27.83 -4.06 19.26
CA GLU A 56 -27.04 -2.84 19.47
C GLU A 56 -25.54 -3.10 19.34
N VAL A 57 -25.06 -4.24 19.85
CA VAL A 57 -23.65 -4.65 19.74
C VAL A 57 -23.31 -4.99 18.28
N LEU A 58 -24.20 -5.68 17.56
CA LEU A 58 -24.03 -5.98 16.15
C LEU A 58 -23.95 -4.71 15.30
N GLN A 59 -24.80 -3.73 15.56
CA GLN A 59 -24.79 -2.44 14.87
C GLN A 59 -23.46 -1.70 15.10
N LYS A 60 -22.94 -1.68 16.33
CA LYS A 60 -21.64 -1.06 16.63
C LYS A 60 -20.48 -1.83 16.03
N ALA A 61 -20.53 -3.16 16.02
CA ALA A 61 -19.53 -3.97 15.33
C ALA A 61 -19.52 -3.70 13.83
N TYR A 62 -20.69 -3.55 13.21
CA TYR A 62 -20.82 -3.18 11.80
C TYR A 62 -20.20 -1.80 11.50
N GLU A 63 -20.56 -0.79 12.30
CA GLU A 63 -20.01 0.58 12.16
C GLU A 63 -18.48 0.59 12.28
N ALA A 64 -17.94 -0.07 13.29
CA ALA A 64 -16.49 -0.18 13.50
C ALA A 64 -15.83 -0.90 12.32
N LYS A 65 -16.39 -2.03 11.88
CA LYS A 65 -15.82 -2.81 10.78
C LYS A 65 -15.86 -2.06 9.44
N ARG A 66 -16.90 -1.25 9.23
CA ARG A 66 -17.00 -0.37 8.08
C ARG A 66 -15.88 0.67 8.08
N ALA A 67 -15.61 1.31 9.21
CA ALA A 67 -14.51 2.27 9.34
C ALA A 67 -13.13 1.63 9.08
N ASP A 68 -12.91 0.40 9.56
CA ASP A 68 -11.70 -0.37 9.26
C ASP A 68 -11.56 -0.62 7.75
N ARG A 69 -12.65 -1.02 7.09
CA ARG A 69 -12.68 -1.23 5.64
C ARG A 69 -12.37 0.06 4.89
N ASP A 70 -12.96 1.18 5.29
CA ASP A 70 -12.74 2.48 4.65
C ASP A 70 -11.26 2.91 4.77
N THR A 71 -10.62 2.60 5.91
CA THR A 71 -9.17 2.80 6.08
C THR A 71 -8.34 1.97 5.09
N VAL A 72 -8.75 0.73 4.80
CA VAL A 72 -8.09 -0.09 3.77
C VAL A 72 -8.30 0.51 2.38
N VAL A 73 -9.51 0.97 2.06
CA VAL A 73 -9.80 1.65 0.78
C VAL A 73 -8.90 2.86 0.57
N HIS A 74 -8.74 3.70 1.60
CA HIS A 74 -7.86 4.87 1.51
C HIS A 74 -6.39 4.48 1.26
N ARG A 75 -5.90 3.40 1.89
CA ARG A 75 -4.55 2.89 1.63
C ARG A 75 -4.39 2.38 0.20
N VAL A 76 -5.32 1.57 -0.29
CA VAL A 76 -5.33 1.09 -1.68
C VAL A 76 -5.28 2.26 -2.67
N ALA A 77 -6.08 3.30 -2.44
CA ALA A 77 -6.10 4.49 -3.28
C ALA A 77 -4.80 5.30 -3.22
N GLN A 78 -4.21 5.41 -2.02
CA GLN A 78 -2.90 6.03 -1.84
C GLN A 78 -1.82 5.26 -2.60
N THR A 79 -1.72 3.95 -2.41
CA THR A 79 -0.73 3.11 -3.08
C THR A 79 -0.90 3.14 -4.60
N ALA A 80 -2.15 3.15 -5.11
CA ALA A 80 -2.41 3.33 -6.54
C ALA A 80 -1.87 4.67 -7.07
N SER A 81 -2.05 5.75 -6.31
CA SER A 81 -1.53 7.08 -6.66
C SER A 81 0.01 7.12 -6.60
N GLU A 82 0.62 6.41 -5.65
CA GLU A 82 2.08 6.27 -5.55
C GLU A 82 2.66 5.49 -6.74
N ILE A 83 1.99 4.42 -7.18
CA ILE A 83 2.34 3.70 -8.41
C ILE A 83 2.29 4.64 -9.62
N GLU A 84 1.20 5.37 -9.79
CA GLU A 84 1.07 6.31 -10.91
C GLU A 84 2.19 7.35 -10.88
N ALA A 85 2.47 7.94 -9.72
CA ALA A 85 3.55 8.92 -9.57
C ALA A 85 4.91 8.34 -9.97
N VAL A 86 5.22 7.11 -9.56
CA VAL A 86 6.46 6.40 -9.94
C VAL A 86 6.50 6.13 -11.44
N GLU A 87 5.40 5.67 -12.04
CA GLU A 87 5.34 5.38 -13.48
C GLU A 87 5.53 6.65 -14.33
N ARG A 88 4.83 7.75 -13.99
CA ARG A 88 5.04 9.04 -14.67
C ARG A 88 6.48 9.52 -14.54
N HIS A 89 7.07 9.27 -13.38
CA HIS A 89 8.42 9.71 -13.10
C HIS A 89 9.47 8.88 -13.86
N ARG A 90 9.28 7.56 -13.97
CA ARG A 90 10.08 6.67 -14.82
C ARG A 90 10.01 7.11 -16.28
N ASP A 91 8.81 7.42 -16.78
CA ASP A 91 8.62 7.83 -18.17
C ASP A 91 9.35 9.15 -18.45
N PHE A 92 9.28 10.12 -17.53
CA PHE A 92 10.06 11.36 -17.62
C PHE A 92 11.57 11.09 -17.69
N LEU A 93 12.12 10.31 -16.76
CA LEU A 93 13.56 10.00 -16.75
C LEU A 93 14.02 9.24 -18.00
N SER A 94 13.17 8.35 -18.52
CA SER A 94 13.43 7.61 -19.76
C SER A 94 13.55 8.54 -20.96
N VAL A 95 12.70 9.56 -21.05
CA VAL A 95 12.78 10.59 -22.11
C VAL A 95 14.03 11.43 -21.95
N VAL A 96 14.34 11.84 -20.72
CA VAL A 96 15.57 12.61 -20.42
C VAL A 96 16.82 11.84 -20.82
N GLN A 97 16.92 10.56 -20.47
CA GLN A 97 18.06 9.72 -20.81
C GLN A 97 18.28 9.63 -22.34
N ARG A 98 17.21 9.50 -23.13
CA ARG A 98 17.32 9.52 -24.61
C ARG A 98 17.74 10.89 -25.16
N TYR A 99 17.35 11.96 -24.48
CA TYR A 99 17.72 13.31 -24.88
C TYR A 99 19.19 13.59 -24.58
N GLU A 100 19.73 13.07 -23.47
CA GLU A 100 21.15 13.15 -23.10
C GLU A 100 22.08 12.55 -24.15
N GLU A 101 21.68 11.46 -24.81
CA GLU A 101 22.47 10.81 -25.87
C GLU A 101 22.76 11.73 -27.07
N ASN A 102 22.00 12.83 -27.23
CA ASN A 102 22.08 13.73 -28.38
C ASN A 102 22.44 15.18 -28.00
N LEU A 103 22.88 15.41 -26.75
CA LEU A 103 22.96 16.75 -26.18
C LEU A 103 24.29 17.46 -26.45
N LEU A 104 24.24 18.78 -26.66
CA LEU A 104 25.43 19.64 -26.64
C LEU A 104 25.76 20.09 -25.20
N ALA A 105 27.04 20.30 -24.90
CA ALA A 105 27.52 20.61 -23.53
C ALA A 105 26.86 21.84 -22.85
N ALA A 106 26.38 22.83 -23.62
CA ALA A 106 25.67 23.98 -23.05
C ALA A 106 24.25 23.63 -22.58
N GLU A 107 23.60 22.66 -23.20
CA GLU A 107 22.26 22.18 -22.87
C GLU A 107 22.30 21.21 -21.67
N GLU A 108 23.46 20.58 -21.41
CA GLU A 108 23.66 19.59 -20.34
C GLU A 108 23.42 20.20 -18.95
N SER A 109 23.93 21.41 -18.73
CA SER A 109 23.73 22.14 -17.47
C SER A 109 22.28 22.51 -17.18
N VAL A 110 21.48 22.79 -18.22
CA VAL A 110 20.06 23.11 -18.10
C VAL A 110 19.26 21.84 -17.83
N LEU A 111 19.63 20.73 -18.49
CA LEU A 111 19.00 19.43 -18.29
C LEU A 111 19.24 18.89 -16.88
N ASP A 112 20.46 19.01 -16.36
CA ASP A 112 20.78 18.65 -14.98
C ASP A 112 19.99 19.46 -13.95
N LEU A 113 19.82 20.76 -14.19
CA LEU A 113 18.98 21.61 -13.33
C LEU A 113 17.52 21.14 -13.36
N LEU A 114 16.98 20.83 -14.54
CA LEU A 114 15.61 20.36 -14.70
C LEU A 114 15.39 18.99 -14.06
N LYS A 115 16.33 18.05 -14.23
CA LYS A 115 16.33 16.75 -13.54
C LYS A 115 16.27 16.96 -12.04
N ASN A 116 17.25 17.65 -11.46
CA ASN A 116 17.30 17.86 -10.01
C ASN A 116 16.07 18.59 -9.44
N THR A 117 15.40 19.44 -10.24
CA THR A 117 14.21 20.17 -9.82
C THR A 117 12.94 19.33 -9.92
N LEU A 118 12.75 18.61 -11.03
CA LEU A 118 11.54 17.84 -11.32
C LEU A 118 11.59 16.44 -10.71
N SER A 119 12.80 15.88 -10.56
CA SER A 119 13.04 14.74 -9.72
C SER A 119 14.52 14.51 -9.38
N PRO A 120 14.86 14.51 -8.09
CA PRO A 120 16.20 14.18 -7.64
C PRO A 120 16.52 12.68 -7.75
N ARG A 121 15.57 11.83 -8.17
CA ARG A 121 15.72 10.36 -8.21
C ARG A 121 16.29 9.88 -9.53
N THR A 122 17.03 8.78 -9.47
CA THR A 122 17.58 8.06 -10.63
C THR A 122 16.60 7.03 -11.18
N LEU A 123 16.79 6.59 -12.43
CA LEU A 123 15.89 5.61 -13.05
C LEU A 123 15.85 4.29 -12.27
N GLY A 124 17.00 3.82 -11.78
CA GLY A 124 17.09 2.58 -10.99
C GLY A 124 16.33 2.65 -9.65
N GLU A 125 16.38 3.78 -8.95
CA GLU A 125 15.60 3.98 -7.72
C GLU A 125 14.09 3.93 -7.99
N VAL A 126 13.66 4.43 -9.15
CA VAL A 126 12.24 4.47 -9.54
C VAL A 126 11.73 3.10 -9.97
N GLU A 127 12.58 2.27 -10.59
CA GLU A 127 12.23 0.89 -10.93
C GLU A 127 12.07 0.00 -9.69
N ASP A 128 12.95 0.15 -8.69
CA ASP A 128 12.85 -0.57 -7.42
C ASP A 128 11.57 -0.18 -6.66
N ASP A 129 11.31 1.13 -6.55
CA ASP A 129 10.06 1.69 -6.00
C ASP A 129 8.82 1.08 -6.69
N SER A 130 8.85 0.94 -8.02
CA SER A 130 7.70 0.38 -8.77
C SER A 130 7.40 -1.06 -8.40
N GLY A 131 8.43 -1.89 -8.21
CA GLY A 131 8.28 -3.27 -7.76
C GLY A 131 7.67 -3.33 -6.36
N TYR A 132 8.19 -2.50 -5.46
CA TYR A 132 7.70 -2.37 -4.09
C TYR A 132 6.21 -1.99 -4.03
N TYR A 133 5.82 -0.89 -4.69
CA TYR A 133 4.43 -0.41 -4.60
C TYR A 133 3.43 -1.40 -5.21
N ARG A 134 3.80 -2.12 -6.27
CA ARG A 134 2.94 -3.17 -6.86
C ARG A 134 2.73 -4.35 -5.91
N ALA A 135 3.76 -4.74 -5.17
CA ALA A 135 3.64 -5.78 -4.14
C ALA A 135 2.73 -5.31 -2.99
N VAL A 136 2.93 -4.09 -2.49
CA VAL A 136 2.08 -3.48 -1.46
C VAL A 136 0.62 -3.39 -1.92
N PHE A 137 0.39 -2.93 -3.15
CA PHE A 137 -0.95 -2.81 -3.72
C PHE A 137 -1.67 -4.16 -3.77
N SER A 138 -0.97 -5.22 -4.16
CA SER A 138 -1.53 -6.58 -4.19
C SER A 138 -1.94 -7.05 -2.80
N GLU A 139 -1.10 -6.84 -1.79
CA GLU A 139 -1.41 -7.15 -0.38
C GLU A 139 -2.59 -6.34 0.16
N GLU A 140 -2.69 -5.07 -0.22
CA GLU A 140 -3.79 -4.21 0.20
C GLU A 140 -5.13 -4.59 -0.45
N LEU A 141 -5.12 -5.07 -1.71
CA LEU A 141 -6.30 -5.63 -2.35
C LEU A 141 -6.79 -6.92 -1.67
N VAL A 142 -5.86 -7.78 -1.22
CA VAL A 142 -6.22 -8.96 -0.42
C VAL A 142 -6.85 -8.52 0.90
N ALA A 143 -6.24 -7.57 1.60
CA ALA A 143 -6.79 -7.03 2.85
C ALA A 143 -8.17 -6.39 2.64
N LEU A 144 -8.40 -5.70 1.51
CA LEU A 144 -9.69 -5.12 1.17
C LEU A 144 -10.75 -6.20 0.95
N THR A 145 -10.41 -7.25 0.20
CA THR A 145 -11.30 -8.39 -0.06
C THR A 145 -11.73 -9.07 1.24
N ILE A 146 -10.79 -9.27 2.17
CA ILE A 146 -11.07 -9.83 3.50
C ILE A 146 -12.00 -8.90 4.29
N ALA A 147 -11.70 -7.59 4.30
CA ALA A 147 -12.49 -6.61 5.04
C ALA A 147 -13.93 -6.51 4.50
N ASP A 148 -14.11 -6.50 3.18
CA ASP A 148 -15.44 -6.50 2.53
C ASP A 148 -16.22 -7.78 2.84
N THR A 149 -15.57 -8.94 2.78
CA THR A 149 -16.20 -10.23 3.11
C THR A 149 -16.69 -10.26 4.56
N GLN A 150 -15.84 -9.86 5.51
CA GLN A 150 -16.20 -9.80 6.93
C GLN A 150 -17.33 -8.80 7.18
N LEU A 151 -17.32 -7.64 6.52
CA LEU A 151 -18.38 -6.65 6.63
C LEU A 151 -19.71 -7.17 6.08
N SER A 152 -19.70 -7.92 4.96
CA SER A 152 -20.89 -8.56 4.41
C SER A 152 -21.52 -9.54 5.40
N HIS A 153 -20.71 -10.41 6.01
CA HIS A 153 -21.21 -11.39 6.98
C HIS A 153 -21.83 -10.73 8.22
N ILE A 154 -21.22 -9.66 8.75
CA ILE A 154 -21.81 -8.92 9.89
C ILE A 154 -23.14 -8.29 9.48
N ARG A 155 -23.21 -7.72 8.27
CA ARG A 155 -24.44 -7.11 7.75
C ARG A 155 -25.56 -8.13 7.58
N GLU A 156 -25.25 -9.30 7.00
CA GLU A 156 -26.21 -10.39 6.80
C GLU A 156 -26.82 -10.84 8.14
N VAL A 157 -25.98 -11.01 9.17
CA VAL A 157 -26.47 -11.40 10.51
C VAL A 157 -27.28 -10.28 11.17
N ALA A 158 -26.82 -9.02 11.09
CA ALA A 158 -27.56 -7.90 11.67
C ALA A 158 -28.94 -7.69 11.01
N GLN A 159 -29.11 -8.12 9.76
CA GLN A 159 -30.38 -8.06 9.04
C GLN A 159 -31.30 -9.26 9.31
N SER A 160 -30.75 -10.43 9.67
CA SER A 160 -31.53 -11.64 9.94
C SER A 160 -32.05 -11.77 11.38
N VAL A 161 -31.55 -10.94 12.29
CA VAL A 161 -31.99 -10.88 13.70
C VAL A 161 -33.15 -9.86 13.90
N ASN A 162 -33.61 -9.19 12.84
CA ASN A 162 -34.79 -8.31 12.83
C ASN A 162 -36.11 -9.05 12.58
#